data_AF-A0A2E6U794-F1
#
_entry.id   AF-A0A2E6U794-F1
#
_cell.length_a   1.000
_cell.length_b   1.000
_cell.length_c   1.000
_cell.angle_alpha   90.00
_cell.angle_beta   90.00
_cell.angle_gamma   90.00
#
_symmetry.space_group_name_H-M   'P 1'
#
loop_
_entity.id
_entity.type
_entity.pdbx_description
1 polymer ?
#
loop_
_entity_poly.entity_id
_entity_poly.type
_entity_poly.pdbx_seq_one_letter_code
_entity_poly.pdbx_strand_id
1 'polypeptide(L)'
;MPARPPSATQAKEAAEQAAADDAVAAAFGTLAGMGQPAAADGPSGPPTGPPGGPPGGPPSKGPGGPPPAGPPTGPPTGPPTGPPTADPQPEPEPEPEPEPEPEPEPEPEPEPEPEPEPEPEPEPEPEPEPEPEPEQEEKPAPPPLAVDAEVRRLRGALSTAQATIEALEEPPVPPAVLDDIVVPQHVVADFARMGRWLVHEDLGRATMGGMAMLHPDVQGAVVSTRMLTMMPRIDERSLVAGRLGMGAPRGAREDWRLLEVLLASVSMATGGPAAVIHAHGPYTTAMSCEKDLIVLQPIDAIGKKHIGRIIIVEPDAVDEDAFLRQAVEALQQGGMRCVVVRGHGAYAVGADLTQAWSNASMVEHSMRVAMLARQANLKT
;
A
#
# COMPACT_ATOMS: atom_id res chain seq x y z
N MET A 1 38.13 -30.05 -50.94
CA MET A 1 37.18 -29.00 -51.39
C MET A 1 37.08 -27.97 -50.27
N PRO A 2 37.33 -26.68 -50.53
CA PRO A 2 37.23 -25.65 -49.49
C PRO A 2 35.76 -25.39 -49.13
N ALA A 3 35.48 -25.27 -47.83
CA ALA A 3 34.13 -25.05 -47.31
C ALA A 3 33.55 -23.72 -47.84
N ARG A 4 32.30 -23.77 -48.28
CA ARG A 4 31.56 -22.61 -48.81
C ARG A 4 31.38 -21.58 -47.67
N PRO A 5 31.66 -20.29 -47.90
CA PRO A 5 31.46 -19.27 -46.87
C PRO A 5 29.99 -19.18 -46.46
N PRO A 6 29.71 -18.86 -45.18
CA PRO A 6 28.35 -18.77 -44.67
C PRO A 6 27.56 -17.70 -45.41
N SER A 7 26.26 -17.95 -45.59
CA SER A 7 25.35 -16.97 -46.20
C SER A 7 25.22 -15.72 -45.33
N ALA A 8 24.90 -14.58 -45.94
CA ALA A 8 24.75 -13.30 -45.23
C ALA A 8 23.74 -13.38 -44.06
N THR A 9 22.72 -14.22 -44.18
CA THR A 9 21.74 -14.49 -43.13
C THR A 9 22.37 -15.23 -41.95
N GLN A 10 23.18 -16.26 -42.22
CA GLN A 10 23.89 -17.02 -41.17
C GLN A 10 24.96 -16.18 -40.47
N ALA A 11 25.59 -15.24 -41.18
CA ALA A 11 26.52 -14.29 -40.58
C ALA A 11 25.83 -13.29 -39.65
N LYS A 12 24.59 -12.89 -39.98
CA LYS A 12 23.78 -11.98 -39.17
C LYS A 12 23.26 -12.66 -37.91
N GLU A 13 22.74 -13.88 -38.02
CA GLU A 13 22.28 -14.67 -36.86
C GLU A 13 23.42 -14.98 -35.89
N ALA A 14 24.62 -15.31 -36.41
CA ALA A 14 25.79 -15.53 -35.57
C ALA A 14 26.26 -14.25 -34.84
N ALA A 15 26.09 -13.08 -35.46
CA ALA A 15 26.41 -11.80 -34.84
C ALA A 15 25.40 -11.39 -33.76
N GLU A 16 24.09 -11.63 -33.99
CA GLU A 16 23.05 -11.41 -32.99
C GLU A 16 23.21 -12.35 -31.79
N GLN A 17 23.56 -13.62 -32.03
CA GLN A 17 23.80 -14.59 -30.96
C GLN A 17 25.05 -14.22 -30.12
N ALA A 18 26.13 -13.78 -30.78
CA ALA A 18 27.34 -13.33 -30.07
C ALA A 18 27.09 -12.06 -29.24
N ALA A 19 26.24 -11.14 -29.72
CA ALA A 19 25.84 -9.95 -28.96
C ALA A 19 24.94 -10.30 -27.76
N ALA A 20 24.07 -11.32 -27.90
CA ALA A 20 23.26 -11.82 -26.80
C ALA A 20 24.11 -12.49 -25.71
N ASP A 21 25.11 -13.29 -26.10
CA ASP A 21 26.00 -13.97 -25.16
C ASP A 21 26.91 -12.99 -24.39
N ASP A 22 27.37 -11.90 -25.03
CA ASP A 22 28.14 -10.84 -24.38
C ASP A 22 27.30 -10.03 -23.38
N ALA A 23 26.03 -9.76 -23.72
CA ALA A 23 25.08 -9.10 -22.81
C ALA A 23 24.77 -9.96 -21.57
N VAL A 24 24.71 -11.29 -21.71
CA VAL A 24 24.52 -12.22 -20.58
C VAL A 24 25.77 -12.32 -19.72
N ALA A 25 26.97 -12.31 -20.32
CA ALA A 25 28.23 -12.29 -19.58
C ALA A 25 28.42 -10.99 -18.77
N ALA A 26 28.02 -9.84 -19.32
CA ALA A 26 28.03 -8.55 -18.62
C ALA A 26 27.03 -8.50 -17.45
N ALA A 27 25.89 -9.19 -17.56
CA ALA A 27 24.85 -9.21 -16.53
C ALA A 27 25.18 -10.09 -15.31
N PHE A 28 26.05 -11.09 -15.45
CA PHE A 28 26.36 -12.07 -14.38
C PHE A 28 27.83 -12.06 -13.89
N GLY A 29 28.68 -11.18 -14.41
CA GLY A 29 30.13 -11.19 -14.22
C GLY A 29 30.70 -10.41 -13.02
N THR A 30 29.95 -10.09 -11.96
CA THR A 30 30.50 -9.35 -10.80
C THR A 30 30.14 -9.97 -9.45
N LEU A 31 30.51 -11.25 -9.25
CA LEU A 31 30.43 -11.92 -7.94
C LEU A 31 31.67 -12.78 -7.62
N ALA A 32 32.86 -12.32 -7.99
CA ALA A 32 34.11 -12.96 -7.56
C ALA A 32 35.23 -11.92 -7.37
N GLY A 33 35.38 -11.39 -6.16
CA GLY A 33 36.56 -10.59 -5.85
C GLY A 33 36.52 -9.70 -4.62
N MET A 34 36.17 -10.21 -3.43
CA MET A 34 36.57 -9.55 -2.16
C MET A 34 36.87 -10.60 -1.09
N GLY A 35 38.12 -11.07 -1.10
CA GLY A 35 38.72 -11.86 -0.04
C GLY A 35 39.78 -11.05 0.72
N GLN A 36 39.64 -11.08 2.05
CA GLN A 36 40.61 -10.82 3.12
C GLN A 36 40.83 -9.39 3.68
N PRO A 37 40.77 -9.23 5.03
CA PRO A 37 41.10 -7.99 5.73
C PRO A 37 42.60 -7.92 6.07
N ALA A 38 43.16 -6.71 5.98
CA ALA A 38 44.52 -6.41 6.39
C ALA A 38 44.60 -6.18 7.91
N ALA A 39 45.62 -6.79 8.53
CA ALA A 39 46.02 -6.60 9.91
C ALA A 39 46.77 -5.27 10.11
N ALA A 40 46.62 -4.65 11.29
CA ALA A 40 47.56 -3.65 11.80
C ALA A 40 47.68 -3.78 13.33
N ASP A 41 48.92 -3.75 13.78
CA ASP A 41 49.44 -4.01 15.12
C ASP A 41 49.01 -3.01 16.21
N GLY A 42 48.93 -3.51 17.46
CA GLY A 42 48.85 -2.71 18.68
C GLY A 42 50.23 -2.20 19.16
N PRO A 43 50.28 -1.45 20.29
CA PRO A 43 50.65 -2.13 21.54
C PRO A 43 49.98 -1.63 22.86
N SER A 44 49.96 -2.55 23.84
CA SER A 44 49.92 -2.48 25.34
C SER A 44 50.05 -1.11 26.06
N GLY A 45 49.49 -0.82 27.25
CA GLY A 45 48.96 -1.59 28.40
C GLY A 45 48.49 -0.63 29.55
N PRO A 46 48.15 -1.12 30.77
CA PRO A 46 47.11 -0.58 31.67
C PRO A 46 47.65 0.20 32.91
N PRO A 47 46.81 0.76 33.84
CA PRO A 47 46.32 -0.02 35.02
C PRO A 47 44.99 0.43 35.73
N THR A 48 44.33 -0.57 36.37
CA THR A 48 43.71 -0.64 37.75
C THR A 48 42.58 0.30 38.28
N GLY A 49 41.48 -0.30 38.77
CA GLY A 49 40.95 -0.12 40.15
C GLY A 49 39.59 0.61 40.41
N PRO A 50 38.62 0.07 41.21
CA PRO A 50 37.23 0.57 41.42
C PRO A 50 36.96 1.13 42.85
N PRO A 51 35.71 1.27 43.37
CA PRO A 51 34.44 1.88 42.89
C PRO A 51 33.91 3.01 43.84
N GLY A 52 32.88 3.78 43.44
CA GLY A 52 32.22 4.75 44.33
C GLY A 52 30.72 4.90 44.03
N GLY A 53 29.87 4.62 45.01
CA GLY A 53 28.40 4.65 44.90
C GLY A 53 27.77 6.06 44.97
N PRO A 54 26.44 6.18 44.80
CA PRO A 54 25.74 7.47 44.76
C PRO A 54 25.14 7.87 46.12
N PRO A 55 25.01 9.18 46.43
CA PRO A 55 24.08 9.65 47.44
C PRO A 55 22.83 10.26 46.79
N GLY A 56 21.66 9.78 47.22
CA GLY A 56 20.36 10.40 46.96
C GLY A 56 19.82 11.07 48.22
N GLY A 57 19.20 12.25 48.04
CA GLY A 57 18.47 13.02 49.06
C GLY A 57 17.47 13.99 48.40
N PRO A 58 16.53 14.60 49.15
CA PRO A 58 15.07 14.37 49.08
C PRO A 58 14.29 15.61 48.54
N PRO A 59 12.92 15.70 48.53
CA PRO A 59 12.16 16.01 49.76
C PRO A 59 10.65 15.58 49.84
N SER A 60 10.14 15.69 51.08
CA SER A 60 8.82 16.17 51.53
C SER A 60 7.53 15.37 51.28
N LYS A 61 7.02 14.76 52.36
CA LYS A 61 5.62 14.36 52.58
C LYS A 61 4.99 15.22 53.70
N GLY A 62 3.72 15.55 53.51
CA GLY A 62 2.73 15.98 54.52
C GLY A 62 1.31 15.82 53.94
N PRO A 63 0.23 15.90 54.74
CA PRO A 63 -0.29 14.77 55.53
C PRO A 63 -1.79 14.45 55.31
N GLY A 64 -2.24 13.29 55.79
CA GLY A 64 -3.67 12.91 55.95
C GLY A 64 -3.84 11.39 55.88
N GLY A 65 -4.14 10.68 56.98
CA GLY A 65 -5.50 10.39 57.47
C GLY A 65 -5.69 8.85 57.58
N PRO A 66 -6.56 8.32 58.47
CA PRO A 66 -6.38 7.01 59.14
C PRO A 66 -6.91 5.77 58.38
N PRO A 67 -6.58 4.52 58.82
CA PRO A 67 -6.84 3.29 58.05
C PRO A 67 -8.16 2.60 58.43
N PRO A 68 -8.67 1.68 57.59
CA PRO A 68 -9.60 0.64 58.01
C PRO A 68 -9.03 -0.79 57.92
N ALA A 69 -9.79 -1.69 58.54
CA ALA A 69 -9.47 -2.99 59.09
C ALA A 69 -9.18 -4.12 58.10
N GLY A 70 -8.51 -5.16 58.63
CA GLY A 70 -8.01 -6.33 57.92
C GLY A 70 -9.03 -7.43 57.55
N PRO A 71 -8.54 -8.56 57.02
CA PRO A 71 -9.35 -9.57 56.34
C PRO A 71 -9.89 -10.65 57.29
N PRO A 72 -11.09 -11.19 57.05
CA PRO A 72 -11.57 -12.36 57.78
C PRO A 72 -11.06 -13.68 57.20
N THR A 73 -10.86 -14.60 58.13
CA THR A 73 -10.32 -15.95 58.07
C THR A 73 -11.39 -17.03 57.86
N GLY A 74 -11.01 -18.17 57.26
CA GLY A 74 -11.48 -19.51 57.68
C GLY A 74 -12.41 -20.30 56.73
N PRO A 75 -12.18 -21.62 56.53
CA PRO A 75 -12.94 -22.48 55.61
C PRO A 75 -14.12 -23.21 56.30
N PRO A 76 -15.15 -23.64 55.54
CA PRO A 76 -16.23 -24.48 56.07
C PRO A 76 -15.87 -25.98 56.05
N THR A 77 -16.15 -26.65 57.17
CA THR A 77 -16.07 -28.10 57.39
C THR A 77 -17.46 -28.73 57.47
N GLY A 78 -17.70 -29.85 56.78
CA GLY A 78 -18.88 -30.73 56.98
C GLY A 78 -18.96 -31.86 55.92
N PRO A 79 -19.22 -33.13 56.30
CA PRO A 79 -18.90 -34.31 55.48
C PRO A 79 -20.03 -34.84 54.56
N PRO A 80 -19.72 -35.59 53.49
CA PRO A 80 -20.69 -36.33 52.69
C PRO A 80 -20.85 -37.79 53.19
N THR A 81 -22.10 -38.23 53.37
CA THR A 81 -22.45 -39.64 53.59
C THR A 81 -23.76 -39.97 52.87
N GLY A 82 -23.74 -40.90 51.92
CA GLY A 82 -24.95 -41.49 51.30
C GLY A 82 -24.69 -42.18 49.95
N PRO A 83 -25.21 -43.40 49.68
CA PRO A 83 -24.63 -44.36 48.73
C PRO A 83 -25.16 -44.25 47.28
N PRO A 84 -24.52 -44.94 46.30
CA PRO A 84 -24.86 -44.85 44.89
C PRO A 84 -25.94 -45.87 44.52
N THR A 85 -26.93 -45.49 43.69
CA THR A 85 -27.61 -46.33 42.67
C THR A 85 -28.89 -45.64 42.16
N ALA A 86 -28.93 -45.38 40.85
CA ALA A 86 -30.06 -45.61 39.93
C ALA A 86 -29.82 -44.79 38.66
N ASP A 87 -29.60 -45.49 37.55
CA ASP A 87 -29.63 -44.96 36.19
C ASP A 87 -30.87 -44.08 35.93
N PRO A 88 -30.74 -42.87 35.39
CA PRO A 88 -31.85 -42.19 34.75
C PRO A 88 -32.09 -42.83 33.37
N GLN A 89 -33.30 -43.39 33.17
CA GLN A 89 -33.81 -43.66 31.82
C GLN A 89 -33.81 -42.35 31.00
N PRO A 90 -33.40 -42.37 29.73
CA PRO A 90 -33.54 -41.22 28.86
C PRO A 90 -35.03 -40.96 28.58
N GLU A 91 -35.45 -39.70 28.77
CA GLU A 91 -36.73 -39.20 28.27
C GLU A 91 -36.76 -39.30 26.74
N PRO A 92 -37.91 -39.63 26.11
CA PRO A 92 -38.02 -39.73 24.67
C PRO A 92 -37.82 -38.36 24.00
N GLU A 93 -37.03 -38.33 22.94
CA GLU A 93 -36.84 -37.18 22.06
C GLU A 93 -38.19 -36.68 21.53
N PRO A 94 -38.42 -35.36 21.45
CA PRO A 94 -39.61 -34.82 20.80
C PRO A 94 -39.59 -35.18 19.31
N GLU A 95 -40.73 -35.67 18.81
CA GLU A 95 -40.95 -35.91 17.38
C GLU A 95 -40.68 -34.63 16.57
N PRO A 96 -40.01 -34.72 15.40
CA PRO A 96 -39.78 -33.56 14.56
C PRO A 96 -41.11 -33.00 14.05
N GLU A 97 -41.30 -31.68 14.22
CA GLU A 97 -42.38 -30.95 13.56
C GLU A 97 -42.27 -31.15 12.02
N PRO A 98 -43.40 -31.31 11.32
CA PRO A 98 -43.39 -31.47 9.87
C PRO A 98 -42.77 -30.24 9.20
N GLU A 99 -41.83 -30.47 8.29
CA GLU A 99 -41.26 -29.43 7.43
C GLU A 99 -42.39 -28.69 6.69
N PRO A 100 -42.36 -27.35 6.63
CA PRO A 100 -43.30 -26.60 5.82
C PRO A 100 -43.15 -27.00 4.35
N GLU A 101 -44.28 -27.32 3.71
CA GLU A 101 -44.34 -27.58 2.27
C GLU A 101 -43.72 -26.39 1.50
N PRO A 102 -42.93 -26.64 0.45
CA PRO A 102 -42.36 -25.56 -0.36
C PRO A 102 -43.50 -24.76 -1.01
N GLU A 103 -43.49 -23.44 -0.81
CA GLU A 103 -44.35 -22.53 -1.55
C GLU A 103 -44.12 -22.73 -3.06
N PRO A 104 -45.19 -22.73 -3.88
CA PRO A 104 -45.06 -22.86 -5.32
C PRO A 104 -44.20 -21.73 -5.88
N GLU A 105 -43.22 -22.09 -6.71
CA GLU A 105 -42.40 -21.13 -7.45
C GLU A 105 -43.30 -20.15 -8.20
N PRO A 106 -43.03 -18.83 -8.14
CA PRO A 106 -43.75 -17.87 -8.95
C PRO A 106 -43.55 -18.21 -10.44
N GLU A 107 -44.66 -18.29 -11.18
CA GLU A 107 -44.64 -18.47 -12.63
C GLU A 107 -43.74 -17.39 -13.26
N PRO A 108 -42.90 -17.76 -14.25
CA PRO A 108 -42.05 -16.80 -14.93
C PRO A 108 -42.92 -15.72 -15.56
N GLU A 109 -42.65 -14.45 -15.20
CA GLU A 109 -43.23 -13.31 -15.89
C GLU A 109 -42.96 -13.41 -17.39
N PRO A 110 -43.96 -13.12 -18.24
CA PRO A 110 -43.78 -13.16 -19.69
C PRO A 110 -42.62 -12.26 -20.11
N GLU A 111 -41.72 -12.81 -20.93
CA GLU A 111 -40.63 -12.04 -21.54
C GLU A 111 -41.22 -10.78 -22.21
N PRO A 112 -40.63 -9.59 -21.96
CA PRO A 112 -41.04 -8.39 -22.65
C PRO A 112 -40.89 -8.61 -24.16
N GLU A 113 -41.97 -8.34 -24.90
CA GLU A 113 -41.96 -8.36 -26.35
C GLU A 113 -40.79 -7.49 -26.85
N PRO A 114 -40.04 -7.94 -27.87
CA PRO A 114 -38.95 -7.16 -28.44
C PRO A 114 -39.50 -5.80 -28.88
N GLU A 115 -38.90 -4.73 -28.35
CA GLU A 115 -39.20 -3.38 -28.82
C GLU A 115 -39.02 -3.34 -30.35
N PRO A 116 -39.94 -2.68 -31.07
CA PRO A 116 -39.86 -2.56 -32.52
C PRO A 116 -38.50 -1.95 -32.89
N GLU A 117 -37.81 -2.60 -33.83
CA GLU A 117 -36.58 -2.06 -34.40
C GLU A 117 -36.83 -0.62 -34.85
N PRO A 118 -35.95 0.34 -34.48
CA PRO A 118 -36.07 1.70 -34.93
C PRO A 118 -36.13 1.71 -36.45
N GLU A 119 -37.17 2.35 -37.00
CA GLU A 119 -37.29 2.56 -38.44
C GLU A 119 -35.95 3.13 -38.96
N PRO A 120 -35.43 2.61 -40.09
CA PRO A 120 -34.20 3.11 -40.65
C PRO A 120 -34.32 4.61 -40.86
N GLU A 121 -33.40 5.37 -40.25
CA GLU A 121 -33.30 6.80 -40.47
C GLU A 121 -33.25 7.07 -41.98
N PRO A 122 -33.96 8.11 -42.46
CA PRO A 122 -33.97 8.43 -43.87
C PRO A 122 -32.53 8.58 -44.38
N GLU A 123 -32.21 7.89 -45.47
CA GLU A 123 -30.93 8.02 -46.14
C GLU A 123 -30.61 9.51 -46.30
N PRO A 124 -29.44 9.98 -45.84
CA PRO A 124 -29.05 11.37 -46.01
C PRO A 124 -29.14 11.70 -47.50
N GLU A 125 -29.84 12.79 -47.82
CA GLU A 125 -29.87 13.33 -49.18
C GLU A 125 -28.43 13.42 -49.69
N PRO A 126 -28.17 13.03 -50.94
CA PRO A 126 -26.82 13.09 -51.50
C PRO A 126 -26.30 14.50 -51.32
N GLU A 127 -25.20 14.62 -50.57
CA GLU A 127 -24.48 15.88 -50.42
C GLU A 127 -24.22 16.44 -51.83
N PRO A 128 -24.42 17.75 -52.04
CA PRO A 128 -24.13 18.37 -53.32
C PRO A 128 -22.71 17.98 -53.73
N GLU A 129 -22.56 17.51 -54.98
CA GLU A 129 -21.25 17.24 -55.56
C GLU A 129 -20.35 18.43 -55.23
N PRO A 130 -19.19 18.21 -54.59
CA PRO A 130 -18.30 19.31 -54.24
C PRO A 130 -18.03 20.08 -55.52
N GLU A 131 -18.35 21.38 -55.51
CA GLU A 131 -17.87 22.30 -56.53
C GLU A 131 -16.37 22.02 -56.71
N PRO A 132 -15.87 21.95 -57.96
CA PRO A 132 -14.47 21.65 -58.19
C PRO A 132 -13.65 22.60 -57.32
N GLU A 133 -12.95 22.03 -56.33
CA GLU A 133 -12.07 22.81 -55.48
C GLU A 133 -11.19 23.63 -56.42
N PRO A 134 -11.03 24.95 -56.18
CA PRO A 134 -10.06 25.72 -56.94
C PRO A 134 -8.77 24.94 -56.87
N GLU A 135 -8.20 24.57 -58.03
CA GLU A 135 -6.95 23.83 -58.13
C GLU A 135 -6.02 24.38 -57.06
N GLN A 136 -5.89 23.64 -55.96
CA GLN A 136 -4.93 24.00 -54.93
C GLN A 136 -3.64 23.85 -55.70
N GLU A 137 -3.03 24.97 -56.09
CA GLU A 137 -1.64 24.99 -56.53
C GLU A 137 -0.93 24.10 -55.52
N GLU A 138 -0.59 22.88 -55.93
CA GLU A 138 0.11 21.93 -55.09
C GLU A 138 1.39 22.65 -54.74
N LYS A 139 1.42 23.27 -53.56
CA LYS A 139 2.65 23.78 -52.99
C LYS A 139 3.58 22.58 -53.05
N PRO A 140 4.71 22.68 -53.78
CA PRO A 140 5.56 21.53 -54.01
C PRO A 140 5.85 20.92 -52.64
N ALA A 141 5.59 19.62 -52.52
CA ALA A 141 5.83 18.88 -51.28
C ALA A 141 7.21 19.33 -50.75
N PRO A 142 7.29 19.80 -49.48
CA PRO A 142 8.53 20.34 -48.96
C PRO A 142 9.62 19.28 -49.19
N PRO A 143 10.81 19.68 -49.65
CA PRO A 143 11.87 18.73 -49.93
C PRO A 143 12.07 17.85 -48.69
N PRO A 144 12.42 16.56 -48.81
CA PRO A 144 12.53 15.64 -47.67
C PRO A 144 13.36 16.22 -46.51
N LEU A 145 14.40 16.99 -46.85
CA LEU A 145 15.25 17.73 -45.92
C LEU A 145 14.53 18.77 -45.04
N ALA A 146 13.47 19.41 -45.54
CA ALA A 146 12.66 20.39 -44.80
C ALA A 146 11.72 19.69 -43.81
N VAL A 147 11.16 18.53 -44.17
CA VAL A 147 10.38 17.69 -43.26
C VAL A 147 11.30 17.11 -42.17
N ASP A 148 12.48 16.62 -42.54
CA ASP A 148 13.48 16.12 -41.59
C ASP A 148 13.98 17.23 -40.63
N ALA A 149 14.13 18.45 -41.13
CA ALA A 149 14.47 19.61 -40.31
C ALA A 149 13.36 19.94 -39.30
N GLU A 150 12.10 19.89 -39.74
CA GLU A 150 10.95 20.15 -38.87
C GLU A 150 10.75 19.04 -37.83
N VAL A 151 10.89 17.77 -38.21
CA VAL A 151 10.86 16.65 -37.26
C VAL A 151 11.96 16.78 -36.21
N ARG A 152 13.18 17.19 -36.60
CA ARG A 152 14.28 17.45 -35.66
C ARG A 152 13.96 18.62 -34.73
N ARG A 153 13.35 19.69 -35.24
CA ARG A 153 12.91 20.84 -34.45
C ARG A 153 11.85 20.45 -33.42
N LEU A 154 10.83 19.68 -33.84
CA LEU A 154 9.75 19.20 -32.98
C LEU A 154 10.29 18.24 -31.90
N ARG A 155 11.19 17.32 -32.24
CA ARG A 155 11.86 16.46 -31.26
C ARG A 155 12.68 17.27 -30.24
N GLY A 156 13.39 18.30 -30.69
CA GLY A 156 14.12 19.22 -29.80
C GLY A 156 13.20 20.01 -28.87
N ALA A 157 12.07 20.51 -29.40
CA ALA A 157 11.05 21.21 -28.62
C ALA A 157 10.41 20.28 -27.59
N LEU A 158 10.07 19.04 -27.95
CA LEU A 158 9.52 18.04 -27.05
C LEU A 158 10.51 17.68 -25.94
N SER A 159 11.79 17.48 -26.28
CA SER A 159 12.83 17.21 -25.28
C SER A 159 13.02 18.38 -24.31
N THR A 160 12.94 19.62 -24.80
CA THR A 160 13.02 20.82 -23.95
C THR A 160 11.80 20.96 -23.04
N ALA A 161 10.61 20.70 -23.58
CA ALA A 161 9.36 20.70 -22.82
C ALA A 161 9.39 19.62 -21.74
N GLN A 162 9.83 18.40 -22.07
CA GLN A 162 10.01 17.30 -21.12
C GLN A 162 10.98 17.68 -20.00
N ALA A 163 12.15 18.23 -20.32
CA ALA A 163 13.11 18.67 -19.29
C ALA A 163 12.54 19.79 -18.39
N THR A 164 11.70 20.67 -18.94
CA THR A 164 11.06 21.74 -18.16
C THR A 164 9.95 21.19 -17.26
N ILE A 165 9.15 20.25 -17.76
CA ILE A 165 8.11 19.55 -16.98
C ILE A 165 8.76 18.75 -15.87
N GLU A 166 9.80 17.97 -16.17
CA GLU A 166 10.55 17.20 -15.17
C GLU A 166 11.15 18.10 -14.10
N ALA A 167 11.72 19.26 -14.46
CA ALA A 167 12.22 20.23 -13.47
C ALA A 167 11.11 20.88 -12.62
N LEU A 168 9.89 21.04 -13.16
CA LEU A 168 8.72 21.55 -12.43
C LEU A 168 8.09 20.49 -11.53
N GLU A 169 8.04 19.25 -12.01
CA GLU A 169 7.48 18.11 -11.29
C GLU A 169 8.44 17.59 -10.22
N GLU A 170 9.75 17.54 -10.51
CA GLU A 170 10.79 17.06 -9.60
C GLU A 170 11.78 18.18 -9.27
N PRO A 171 11.37 19.17 -8.45
CA PRO A 171 12.32 20.13 -7.94
C PRO A 171 13.42 19.39 -7.16
N PRO A 172 14.70 19.79 -7.29
CA PRO A 172 15.79 19.14 -6.57
C PRO A 172 15.58 19.34 -5.05
N VAL A 173 15.15 18.28 -4.38
CA VAL A 173 14.97 18.26 -2.93
C VAL A 173 16.30 17.94 -2.23
N PRO A 174 16.72 18.70 -1.21
CA PRO A 174 17.91 18.36 -0.45
C PRO A 174 17.67 17.13 0.44
N PRO A 175 18.73 16.45 0.92
CA PRO A 175 18.59 15.44 1.97
C PRO A 175 18.06 16.08 3.25
N ALA A 176 17.24 15.33 4.01
CA ALA A 176 16.70 15.79 5.28
C ALA A 176 17.54 15.28 6.45
N VAL A 177 17.76 16.11 7.48
CA VAL A 177 18.41 15.69 8.73
C VAL A 177 17.38 15.81 9.85
N LEU A 178 16.94 14.68 10.38
CA LEU A 178 15.80 14.54 11.28
C LEU A 178 16.20 13.68 12.48
N ASP A 179 16.28 14.27 13.68
CA ASP A 179 16.55 13.55 14.95
C ASP A 179 17.68 12.49 14.84
N ASP A 180 18.86 12.94 14.41
CA ASP A 180 20.07 12.13 14.18
C ASP A 180 19.99 11.07 13.06
N ILE A 181 18.94 11.11 12.24
CA ILE A 181 18.76 10.29 11.05
C ILE A 181 18.90 11.19 9.81
N VAL A 182 19.78 10.80 8.90
CA VAL A 182 19.95 11.49 7.61
C VAL A 182 19.13 10.76 6.57
N VAL A 183 18.03 11.37 6.13
CA VAL A 183 17.20 10.85 5.04
C VAL A 183 17.81 11.29 3.71
N PRO A 184 18.19 10.33 2.83
CA PRO A 184 18.85 10.66 1.58
C PRO A 184 17.89 11.36 0.61
N GLN A 185 18.45 12.15 -0.29
CA GLN A 185 17.71 12.96 -1.27
C GLN A 185 16.70 12.13 -2.09
N HIS A 186 17.07 10.92 -2.52
CA HIS A 186 16.18 10.08 -3.33
C HIS A 186 14.92 9.66 -2.54
N VAL A 187 15.03 9.36 -1.24
CA VAL A 187 13.87 9.07 -0.39
C VAL A 187 12.98 10.30 -0.27
N VAL A 188 13.56 11.49 -0.04
CA VAL A 188 12.76 12.73 0.00
C VAL A 188 12.03 12.95 -1.34
N ALA A 189 12.70 12.67 -2.46
CA ALA A 189 12.11 12.79 -3.79
C ALA A 189 10.97 11.78 -4.02
N ASP A 190 11.11 10.54 -3.54
CA ASP A 190 10.08 9.51 -3.63
C ASP A 190 8.82 9.91 -2.86
N PHE A 191 8.97 10.43 -1.63
CA PHE A 191 7.85 10.99 -0.86
C PHE A 191 7.18 12.15 -1.60
N ALA A 192 7.97 13.06 -2.18
CA ALA A 192 7.44 14.21 -2.93
C ALA A 192 6.66 13.78 -4.18
N ARG A 193 7.19 12.82 -4.94
CA ARG A 193 6.51 12.22 -6.11
C ARG A 193 5.23 11.54 -5.70
N MET A 194 5.30 10.70 -4.67
CA MET A 194 4.16 9.93 -4.19
C MET A 194 3.04 10.82 -3.66
N GLY A 195 3.38 11.91 -2.95
CA GLY A 195 2.40 12.89 -2.49
C GLY A 195 1.59 13.53 -3.61
N ARG A 196 2.21 13.82 -4.76
CA ARG A 196 1.49 14.30 -5.95
C ARG A 196 0.58 13.24 -6.54
N TRP A 197 1.06 11.99 -6.64
CA TRP A 197 0.28 10.88 -7.17
C TRP A 197 -0.94 10.54 -6.32
N LEU A 198 -0.83 10.58 -4.99
CA LEU A 198 -1.96 10.35 -4.10
C LEU A 198 -3.09 11.36 -4.31
N VAL A 199 -2.74 12.62 -4.57
CA VAL A 199 -3.75 13.67 -4.86
C VAL A 199 -4.33 13.50 -6.25
N HIS A 200 -3.51 13.11 -7.23
CA HIS A 200 -3.95 12.87 -8.61
C HIS A 200 -4.96 11.72 -8.70
N GLU A 201 -4.72 10.63 -7.97
CA GLU A 201 -5.58 9.43 -7.93
C GLU A 201 -6.78 9.55 -6.97
N ASP A 202 -7.01 10.72 -6.37
CA ASP A 202 -8.04 10.96 -5.35
C ASP A 202 -7.96 10.02 -4.13
N LEU A 203 -6.76 9.57 -3.79
CA LEU A 203 -6.47 8.77 -2.60
C LEU A 203 -6.24 9.63 -1.34
N GLY A 204 -6.23 10.95 -1.49
CA GLY A 204 -6.15 11.92 -0.40
C GLY A 204 -6.26 13.35 -0.92
N ARG A 205 -6.78 14.25 -0.08
CA ARG A 205 -6.92 15.67 -0.41
C ARG A 205 -6.26 16.56 0.62
N ALA A 206 -5.64 17.64 0.19
CA ALA A 206 -4.96 18.61 1.06
C ALA A 206 -3.98 17.95 2.04
N THR A 207 -4.36 17.82 3.32
CA THR A 207 -3.57 17.20 4.40
C THR A 207 -4.01 15.77 4.75
N MET A 208 -4.99 15.22 4.04
CA MET A 208 -5.51 13.86 4.27
C MET A 208 -4.60 12.80 3.67
N GLY A 209 -4.51 11.68 4.37
CA GLY A 209 -3.59 10.60 4.05
C GLY A 209 -2.20 10.86 4.59
N GLY A 210 -1.30 9.92 4.32
CA GLY A 210 0.07 9.94 4.78
C GLY A 210 0.81 8.73 4.25
N MET A 211 2.12 8.74 4.41
CA MET A 211 2.93 7.59 4.02
C MET A 211 4.14 7.49 4.93
N ALA A 212 4.64 6.27 5.09
CA ALA A 212 5.83 5.96 5.85
C ALA A 212 6.57 4.78 5.23
N MET A 213 7.87 4.70 5.47
CA MET A 213 8.69 3.56 5.07
C MET A 213 9.83 3.33 6.06
N LEU A 214 10.38 2.13 6.04
CA LEU A 214 11.65 1.86 6.69
C LEU A 214 12.78 2.54 5.93
N HIS A 215 13.70 3.15 6.67
CA HIS A 215 14.87 3.78 6.09
C HIS A 215 15.75 2.71 5.41
N PRO A 216 16.19 2.90 4.15
CA PRO A 216 16.95 1.89 3.42
C PRO A 216 18.31 1.59 4.06
N ASP A 217 19.02 2.64 4.50
CA ASP A 217 20.39 2.49 5.03
C ASP A 217 20.50 2.37 6.55
N VAL A 218 19.46 2.77 7.31
CA VAL A 218 19.50 2.83 8.77
C VAL A 218 18.50 1.84 9.31
N GLN A 219 19.00 0.71 9.80
CA GLN A 219 18.15 -0.36 10.32
C GLN A 219 17.27 0.13 11.48
N GLY A 220 15.98 -0.21 11.42
CA GLY A 220 14.99 0.15 12.43
C GLY A 220 14.61 1.64 12.47
N ALA A 221 15.12 2.47 11.55
CA ALA A 221 14.61 3.82 11.37
C ALA A 221 13.36 3.82 10.48
N VAL A 222 12.39 4.65 10.86
CA VAL A 222 11.14 4.90 10.14
C VAL A 222 11.18 6.34 9.65
N VAL A 223 10.86 6.54 8.38
CA VAL A 223 10.64 7.86 7.79
C VAL A 223 9.16 7.98 7.47
N SER A 224 8.53 9.09 7.84
CA SER A 224 7.10 9.34 7.59
C SER A 224 6.86 10.79 7.23
N THR A 225 5.75 11.05 6.55
CA THR A 225 5.20 12.41 6.43
C THR A 225 4.86 12.98 7.79
N ARG A 226 5.15 14.26 8.00
CA ARG A 226 4.76 15.01 9.20
C ARG A 226 3.24 15.18 9.25
N MET A 227 2.69 15.31 10.46
CA MET A 227 1.28 15.66 10.65
C MET A 227 0.91 16.96 9.91
N LEU A 228 -0.27 16.99 9.29
CA LEU A 228 -0.80 18.14 8.54
C LEU A 228 0.07 18.63 7.37
N THR A 229 0.94 17.76 6.84
CA THR A 229 1.68 18.04 5.62
C THR A 229 0.72 18.19 4.44
N MET A 230 0.99 19.12 3.53
CA MET A 230 0.28 19.20 2.25
C MET A 230 0.89 18.20 1.27
N MET A 231 0.14 17.16 0.91
CA MET A 231 0.59 16.06 0.04
C MET A 231 1.19 16.51 -1.30
N PRO A 232 0.63 17.48 -2.04
CA PRO A 232 1.22 17.88 -3.32
C PRO A 232 2.45 18.80 -3.16
N ARG A 233 2.82 19.18 -1.92
CA ARG A 233 3.92 20.09 -1.61
C ARG A 233 4.88 19.51 -0.57
N ILE A 234 5.10 18.20 -0.61
CA ILE A 234 6.07 17.55 0.26
C ILE A 234 7.49 17.99 -0.13
N ASP A 235 8.26 18.36 0.88
CA ASP A 235 9.68 18.72 0.83
C ASP A 235 10.46 18.05 1.99
N GLU A 236 11.74 18.39 2.17
CA GLU A 236 12.57 17.81 3.23
C GLU A 236 12.07 18.12 4.65
N ARG A 237 11.33 19.23 4.82
CA ARG A 237 10.81 19.71 6.11
C ARG A 237 9.48 19.06 6.47
N SER A 238 8.80 18.53 5.46
CA SER A 238 7.54 17.83 5.55
C SER A 238 7.69 16.40 6.06
N LEU A 239 8.91 15.95 6.32
CA LEU A 239 9.19 14.62 6.85
C LEU A 239 9.49 14.65 8.36
N VAL A 240 9.33 13.49 8.97
CA VAL A 240 9.79 13.14 10.31
C VAL A 240 10.47 11.78 10.26
N ALA A 241 11.46 11.57 11.13
CA ALA A 241 12.11 10.28 11.27
C ALA A 241 12.15 9.88 12.74
N GLY A 242 12.03 8.58 12.99
CA GLY A 242 12.08 8.00 14.32
C GLY A 242 12.64 6.58 14.27
N ARG A 243 12.69 5.89 15.41
CA ARG A 243 13.12 4.50 15.48
C ARG A 243 11.97 3.63 15.99
N LEU A 244 11.83 2.45 15.39
CA LEU A 244 10.82 1.47 15.79
C LEU A 244 10.90 1.22 17.30
N GLY A 245 9.78 1.44 17.99
CA GLY A 245 9.65 1.17 19.42
C GLY A 245 10.19 2.26 20.35
N MET A 246 10.74 3.35 19.82
CA MET A 246 11.25 4.49 20.63
C MET A 246 10.19 5.58 20.86
N GLY A 247 8.94 5.34 20.44
CA GLY A 247 7.85 6.31 20.54
C GLY A 247 7.83 7.30 19.37
N ALA A 248 6.76 8.09 19.30
CA ALA A 248 6.54 9.02 18.20
C ALA A 248 7.49 10.23 18.29
N PRO A 249 8.25 10.56 17.22
CA PRO A 249 9.08 11.76 17.18
C PRO A 249 8.22 13.02 17.13
N ARG A 250 8.83 14.19 17.37
CA ARG A 250 8.09 15.45 17.42
C ARG A 250 7.51 15.79 16.04
N GLY A 251 6.20 16.04 16.00
CA GLY A 251 5.49 16.35 14.75
C GLY A 251 5.08 15.11 13.95
N ALA A 252 5.31 13.92 14.48
CA ALA A 252 4.73 12.69 13.94
C ALA A 252 3.21 12.77 13.87
N ARG A 253 2.66 11.95 12.99
CA ARG A 253 1.22 11.80 12.80
C ARG A 253 0.58 11.09 13.99
N GLU A 254 -0.73 11.26 14.12
CA GLU A 254 -1.54 10.60 15.15
C GLU A 254 -1.49 9.06 15.00
N ASP A 255 -1.40 8.56 13.78
CA ASP A 255 -1.32 7.14 13.44
C ASP A 255 0.11 6.57 13.45
N TRP A 256 1.09 7.25 14.06
CA TRP A 256 2.50 6.81 14.09
C TRP A 256 2.66 5.37 14.59
N ARG A 257 2.00 5.01 15.69
CA ARG A 257 2.10 3.67 16.30
C ARG A 257 1.57 2.58 15.38
N LEU A 258 0.48 2.86 14.67
CA LEU A 258 -0.06 1.96 13.65
C LEU A 258 0.94 1.78 12.50
N LEU A 259 1.52 2.88 11.99
CA LEU A 259 2.54 2.81 10.95
C LEU A 259 3.76 1.98 11.38
N GLU A 260 4.26 2.14 12.60
CA GLU A 260 5.38 1.34 13.14
C GLU A 260 5.06 -0.16 13.10
N VAL A 261 3.88 -0.53 13.61
CA VAL A 261 3.44 -1.91 13.74
C VAL A 261 3.21 -2.55 12.37
N LEU A 262 2.61 -1.83 11.42
CA LEU A 262 2.41 -2.30 10.05
C LEU A 262 3.76 -2.49 9.33
N LEU A 263 4.67 -1.50 9.41
CA LEU A 263 6.01 -1.58 8.81
C LEU A 263 6.82 -2.75 9.37
N ALA A 264 6.82 -2.92 10.70
CA ALA A 264 7.49 -4.03 11.36
C ALA A 264 6.91 -5.38 10.90
N SER A 265 5.59 -5.50 10.86
CA SER A 265 4.91 -6.73 10.42
C SER A 265 5.24 -7.09 8.97
N VAL A 266 5.24 -6.11 8.07
CA VAL A 266 5.57 -6.32 6.65
C VAL A 266 7.04 -6.67 6.47
N SER A 267 7.94 -5.97 7.15
CA SER A 267 9.37 -6.26 7.08
C SER A 267 9.69 -7.64 7.64
N MET A 268 9.05 -8.07 8.73
CA MET A 268 9.19 -9.42 9.26
C MET A 268 8.64 -10.50 8.32
N ALA A 269 7.50 -10.24 7.67
CA ALA A 269 6.89 -11.20 6.74
C ALA A 269 7.67 -11.35 5.42
N THR A 270 8.26 -10.26 4.93
CA THR A 270 8.97 -10.22 3.63
C THR A 270 10.49 -10.39 3.77
N GLY A 271 11.04 -10.21 4.98
CA GLY A 271 12.48 -10.15 5.23
C GLY A 271 13.16 -8.94 4.59
N GLY A 272 12.39 -7.92 4.18
CA GLY A 272 12.84 -6.86 3.29
C GLY A 272 12.43 -5.45 3.74
N PRO A 273 12.64 -4.45 2.85
CA PRO A 273 12.14 -3.11 3.06
C PRO A 273 10.61 -3.12 3.17
N ALA A 274 10.06 -2.13 3.83
CA ALA A 274 8.62 -1.99 4.01
C ALA A 274 8.21 -0.54 3.87
N ALA A 275 7.03 -0.32 3.31
CA ALA A 275 6.37 0.95 3.16
C ALA A 275 4.87 0.80 3.37
N VAL A 276 4.24 1.89 3.82
CA VAL A 276 2.81 1.98 4.09
C VAL A 276 2.31 3.30 3.52
N ILE A 277 1.17 3.26 2.85
CA ILE A 277 0.40 4.42 2.43
C ILE A 277 -0.94 4.36 3.14
N HIS A 278 -1.22 5.43 3.87
CA HIS A 278 -2.53 5.70 4.41
C HIS A 278 -3.30 6.57 3.40
N ALA A 279 -4.27 5.96 2.73
CA ALA A 279 -5.14 6.58 1.74
C ALA A 279 -6.56 6.78 2.32
N HIS A 280 -7.17 7.91 2.00
CA HIS A 280 -8.55 8.24 2.34
C HIS A 280 -9.41 8.24 1.07
N GLY A 281 -9.40 7.11 0.36
CA GLY A 281 -10.21 6.96 -0.84
C GLY A 281 -11.70 7.02 -0.51
N PRO A 282 -12.51 7.83 -1.22
CA PRO A 282 -13.92 8.04 -0.90
C PRO A 282 -14.75 6.77 -0.95
N TYR A 283 -14.51 5.87 -1.90
CA TYR A 283 -15.28 4.64 -2.08
C TYR A 283 -14.92 3.61 -1.00
N THR A 284 -13.64 3.38 -0.74
CA THR A 284 -13.20 2.47 0.32
C THR A 284 -13.68 2.96 1.69
N THR A 285 -13.55 4.26 1.95
CA THR A 285 -13.98 4.85 3.23
C THR A 285 -15.50 4.76 3.37
N ALA A 286 -16.27 5.10 2.34
CA ALA A 286 -17.74 5.02 2.38
C ALA A 286 -18.24 3.58 2.60
N MET A 287 -17.68 2.61 1.87
CA MET A 287 -18.02 1.20 2.04
C MET A 287 -17.65 0.71 3.44
N SER A 288 -16.52 1.16 3.99
CA SER A 288 -16.12 0.80 5.35
C SER A 288 -17.10 1.31 6.42
N CYS A 289 -17.89 2.36 6.17
CA CYS A 289 -18.85 2.89 7.14
C CYS A 289 -20.08 2.00 7.36
N GLU A 290 -20.29 0.97 6.54
CA GLU A 290 -21.40 0.02 6.67
C GLU A 290 -21.21 -0.90 7.87
N LYS A 291 -22.02 -0.72 8.93
CA LYS A 291 -21.81 -1.35 10.26
C LYS A 291 -21.67 -2.87 10.22
N ASP A 292 -22.45 -3.55 9.39
CA ASP A 292 -22.47 -5.02 9.32
C ASP A 292 -21.36 -5.57 8.41
N LEU A 293 -20.65 -4.69 7.70
CA LEU A 293 -19.56 -5.08 6.81
C LEU A 293 -18.25 -5.17 7.60
N ILE A 294 -17.68 -6.37 7.64
CA ILE A 294 -16.38 -6.67 8.28
C ILE A 294 -15.26 -6.96 7.27
N VAL A 295 -15.62 -7.29 6.03
CA VAL A 295 -14.69 -7.64 4.95
C VAL A 295 -15.10 -6.91 3.68
N LEU A 296 -14.14 -6.20 3.07
CA LEU A 296 -14.26 -5.69 1.72
C LEU A 296 -13.73 -6.73 0.74
N GLN A 297 -14.57 -7.10 -0.21
CA GLN A 297 -14.26 -8.07 -1.25
C GLN A 297 -14.31 -7.40 -2.62
N PRO A 298 -13.17 -7.25 -3.32
CA PRO A 298 -13.14 -6.87 -4.72
C PRO A 298 -13.98 -7.84 -5.56
N ILE A 299 -14.78 -7.28 -6.47
CA ILE A 299 -15.63 -8.05 -7.39
C ILE A 299 -15.01 -8.17 -8.79
N ASP A 300 -14.12 -7.24 -9.13
CA ASP A 300 -13.39 -7.20 -10.39
C ASP A 300 -12.24 -8.23 -10.42
N ALA A 301 -11.86 -8.64 -11.63
CA ALA A 301 -10.86 -9.70 -11.82
C ALA A 301 -9.48 -9.34 -11.27
N ILE A 302 -9.07 -8.07 -11.37
CA ILE A 302 -7.74 -7.61 -10.95
C ILE A 302 -7.65 -7.58 -9.43
N GLY A 303 -8.62 -6.97 -8.77
CA GLY A 303 -8.72 -6.91 -7.30
C GLY A 303 -8.82 -8.29 -6.68
N LYS A 304 -9.64 -9.19 -7.25
CA LYS A 304 -9.73 -10.60 -6.80
C LYS A 304 -8.38 -11.31 -6.84
N LYS A 305 -7.60 -11.07 -7.90
CA LYS A 305 -6.31 -11.75 -8.12
C LYS A 305 -5.17 -11.15 -7.29
N HIS A 306 -5.08 -9.83 -7.18
CA HIS A 306 -3.89 -9.16 -6.63
C HIS A 306 -4.06 -8.65 -5.19
N ILE A 307 -5.27 -8.26 -4.81
CA ILE A 307 -5.59 -7.74 -3.47
C ILE A 307 -6.21 -8.83 -2.60
N GLY A 308 -7.16 -9.59 -3.13
CA GLY A 308 -7.89 -10.57 -2.34
C GLY A 308 -8.88 -9.90 -1.39
N ARG A 309 -8.99 -10.41 -0.17
CA ARG A 309 -9.97 -9.92 0.82
C ARG A 309 -9.31 -8.89 1.73
N ILE A 310 -10.03 -7.84 2.08
CA ILE A 310 -9.51 -6.78 2.95
C ILE A 310 -10.37 -6.74 4.20
N ILE A 311 -9.74 -6.83 5.37
CA ILE A 311 -10.45 -6.85 6.65
C ILE A 311 -10.63 -5.41 7.15
N ILE A 312 -11.84 -5.10 7.62
CA ILE A 312 -12.16 -3.82 8.28
C ILE A 312 -11.90 -3.97 9.78
N VAL A 313 -11.20 -3.00 10.35
CA VAL A 313 -10.87 -2.93 11.77
C VAL A 313 -11.57 -1.73 12.38
N GLU A 314 -12.13 -1.92 13.57
CA GLU A 314 -12.74 -0.84 14.34
C GLU A 314 -11.65 -0.05 15.08
N PRO A 315 -11.64 1.29 15.01
CA PRO A 315 -10.76 2.07 15.85
C PRO A 315 -11.18 1.95 17.32
N ASP A 316 -10.23 1.64 18.20
CA ASP A 316 -10.43 1.65 19.66
C ASP A 316 -9.57 2.76 20.29
N ALA A 317 -10.24 3.79 20.82
CA ALA A 317 -9.57 4.93 21.46
C ALA A 317 -9.27 4.68 22.95
N VAL A 318 -9.77 3.57 23.53
CA VAL A 318 -9.58 3.20 24.94
C VAL A 318 -8.43 2.21 25.07
N ASP A 319 -8.36 1.22 24.18
CA ASP A 319 -7.30 0.21 24.14
C ASP A 319 -6.57 0.21 22.79
N GLU A 320 -5.60 1.13 22.66
CA GLU A 320 -4.77 1.25 21.46
C GLU A 320 -3.98 -0.03 21.18
N ASP A 321 -3.50 -0.75 22.20
CA ASP A 321 -2.70 -1.97 22.01
C ASP A 321 -3.54 -3.12 21.43
N ALA A 322 -4.81 -3.25 21.86
CA ALA A 322 -5.74 -4.21 21.28
C ALA A 322 -6.04 -3.88 19.82
N PHE A 323 -6.30 -2.60 19.51
CA PHE A 323 -6.50 -2.13 18.14
C PHE A 323 -5.30 -2.44 17.23
N LEU A 324 -4.08 -2.16 17.70
CA LEU A 324 -2.86 -2.43 16.93
C LEU A 324 -2.66 -3.92 16.65
N ARG A 325 -2.96 -4.81 17.62
CA ARG A 325 -2.92 -6.26 17.40
C ARG A 325 -3.95 -6.69 16.35
N GLN A 326 -5.18 -6.20 16.47
CA GLN A 326 -6.24 -6.49 15.51
C GLN A 326 -5.87 -6.02 14.10
N ALA A 327 -5.23 -4.85 13.96
CA ALA A 327 -4.77 -4.35 12.68
C ALA A 327 -3.72 -5.25 12.01
N VAL A 328 -2.79 -5.82 12.79
CA VAL A 328 -1.80 -6.79 12.27
C VAL A 328 -2.46 -8.10 11.87
N GLU A 329 -3.33 -8.63 12.70
CA GLU A 329 -4.06 -9.86 12.41
C GLU A 329 -4.92 -9.71 11.15
N ALA A 330 -5.62 -8.57 11.02
CA ALA A 330 -6.38 -8.19 9.85
C ALA A 330 -5.51 -8.10 8.60
N LEU A 331 -4.33 -7.47 8.70
CA LEU A 331 -3.38 -7.38 7.59
C LEU A 331 -2.88 -8.76 7.15
N GLN A 332 -2.57 -9.64 8.10
CA GLN A 332 -2.13 -11.02 7.82
C GLN A 332 -3.23 -11.85 7.17
N GLN A 333 -4.46 -11.78 7.69
CA GLN A 333 -5.62 -12.47 7.12
C GLN A 333 -5.99 -11.95 5.72
N GLY A 334 -5.76 -10.65 5.48
CA GLY A 334 -5.94 -9.98 4.18
C GLY A 334 -4.76 -10.13 3.22
N GLY A 335 -3.82 -11.05 3.47
CA GLY A 335 -2.75 -11.38 2.52
C GLY A 335 -1.62 -10.35 2.43
N MET A 336 -1.41 -9.53 3.46
CA MET A 336 -0.33 -8.53 3.55
C MET A 336 -0.36 -7.51 2.38
N ARG A 337 -1.54 -6.95 2.11
CA ARG A 337 -1.75 -5.93 1.08
C ARG A 337 -2.36 -4.65 1.61
N CYS A 338 -3.43 -4.77 2.39
CA CYS A 338 -4.15 -3.62 2.90
C CYS A 338 -4.95 -4.01 4.15
N VAL A 339 -5.08 -3.07 5.08
CA VAL A 339 -6.06 -3.09 6.17
C VAL A 339 -6.88 -1.81 6.11
N VAL A 340 -8.18 -1.87 6.42
CA VAL A 340 -9.05 -0.69 6.40
C VAL A 340 -9.49 -0.39 7.82
N VAL A 341 -9.32 0.87 8.23
CA VAL A 341 -9.85 1.35 9.51
C VAL A 341 -11.19 2.01 9.23
N ARG A 342 -12.24 1.53 9.92
CA ARG A 342 -13.61 1.94 9.67
C ARG A 342 -13.77 3.46 9.74
N GLY A 343 -14.32 4.04 8.66
CA GLY A 343 -14.61 5.46 8.57
C GLY A 343 -13.39 6.39 8.55
N HIS A 344 -12.17 5.82 8.49
CA HIS A 344 -10.93 6.59 8.49
C HIS A 344 -10.21 6.48 7.15
N GLY A 345 -10.00 5.25 6.66
CA GLY A 345 -9.31 5.02 5.40
C GLY A 345 -8.63 3.67 5.31
N ALA A 346 -7.82 3.50 4.27
CA ALA A 346 -7.09 2.29 3.95
C ALA A 346 -5.59 2.47 4.23
N TYR A 347 -4.99 1.50 4.89
CA TYR A 347 -3.55 1.38 5.08
C TYR A 347 -3.03 0.27 4.17
N ALA A 348 -2.55 0.67 2.99
CA ALA A 348 -1.95 -0.24 2.03
C ALA A 348 -0.46 -0.38 2.30
N VAL A 349 0.05 -1.60 2.21
CA VAL A 349 1.45 -1.92 2.52
C VAL A 349 2.18 -2.47 1.30
N GLY A 350 3.49 -2.32 1.27
CA GLY A 350 4.35 -2.85 0.20
C GLY A 350 5.82 -2.88 0.61
N ALA A 351 6.67 -3.38 -0.27
CA ALA A 351 8.13 -3.34 -0.10
C ALA A 351 8.69 -1.92 -0.22
N ASP A 352 8.03 -1.09 -1.03
CA ASP A 352 8.35 0.31 -1.27
C ASP A 352 7.06 1.14 -1.43
N LEU A 353 7.22 2.47 -1.48
CA LEU A 353 6.09 3.40 -1.60
C LEU A 353 5.28 3.15 -2.88
N THR A 354 5.93 2.76 -3.98
CA THR A 354 5.27 2.51 -5.27
C THR A 354 4.36 1.29 -5.19
N GLN A 355 4.81 0.21 -4.57
CA GLN A 355 3.99 -0.98 -4.35
C GLN A 355 2.84 -0.69 -3.38
N ALA A 356 3.10 0.04 -2.29
CA ALA A 356 2.05 0.45 -1.36
C ALA A 356 0.98 1.31 -2.07
N TRP A 357 1.40 2.22 -2.95
CA TRP A 357 0.50 3.04 -3.76
C TRP A 357 -0.30 2.22 -4.77
N SER A 358 0.35 1.28 -5.45
CA SER A 358 -0.35 0.37 -6.36
C SER A 358 -1.44 -0.40 -5.63
N ASN A 359 -1.14 -0.92 -4.43
CA ASN A 359 -2.13 -1.61 -3.60
C ASN A 359 -3.28 -0.68 -3.18
N ALA A 360 -2.99 0.53 -2.73
CA ALA A 360 -4.02 1.53 -2.37
C ALA A 360 -4.93 1.87 -3.56
N SER A 361 -4.33 2.12 -4.73
CA SER A 361 -5.05 2.48 -5.96
C SER A 361 -5.94 1.34 -6.45
N MET A 362 -5.45 0.10 -6.41
CA MET A 362 -6.24 -1.09 -6.77
C MET A 362 -7.42 -1.28 -5.81
N VAL A 363 -7.19 -1.15 -4.50
CA VAL A 363 -8.26 -1.26 -3.49
C VAL A 363 -9.35 -0.23 -3.77
N GLU A 364 -8.98 1.04 -3.95
CA GLU A 364 -9.96 2.10 -4.18
C GLU A 364 -10.74 1.90 -5.48
N HIS A 365 -10.06 1.51 -6.55
CA HIS A 365 -10.70 1.19 -7.82
C HIS A 365 -11.69 0.02 -7.66
N SER A 366 -11.28 -1.07 -7.02
CA SER A 366 -12.14 -2.22 -6.76
C SER A 366 -13.36 -1.85 -5.93
N MET A 367 -13.20 -0.99 -4.92
CA MET A 367 -14.31 -0.54 -4.08
C MET A 367 -15.25 0.40 -4.82
N ARG A 368 -14.73 1.23 -5.73
CA ARG A 368 -15.55 2.01 -6.65
C ARG A 368 -16.43 1.11 -7.52
N VAL A 369 -15.84 0.07 -8.12
CA VAL A 369 -16.58 -0.91 -8.94
C VAL A 369 -17.64 -1.62 -8.10
N ALA A 370 -17.29 -2.08 -6.89
CA ALA A 370 -18.24 -2.72 -5.98
C ALA A 370 -19.40 -1.81 -5.58
N MET A 371 -19.12 -0.54 -5.27
CA MET A 371 -20.13 0.44 -4.89
C MET A 371 -21.07 0.76 -6.07
N LEU A 372 -20.54 0.94 -7.28
CA LEU A 372 -21.34 1.15 -8.48
C LEU A 372 -22.20 -0.07 -8.83
N ALA A 373 -21.66 -1.28 -8.67
CA ALA A 373 -22.41 -2.51 -8.90
C ALA A 373 -23.59 -2.66 -7.91
N ARG A 374 -23.38 -2.32 -6.63
CA ARG A 374 -24.44 -2.25 -5.62
C ARG A 374 -25.52 -1.22 -5.97
N GLN A 375 -25.11 -0.04 -6.44
CA GLN A 375 -26.05 1.01 -6.88
C GLN A 375 -26.89 0.57 -8.09
N ALA A 376 -26.30 -0.19 -9.00
CA ALA A 376 -26.97 -0.76 -10.16
C ALA A 376 -27.74 -2.06 -9.85
N ASN A 377 -27.79 -2.48 -8.58
CA ASN A 377 -28.46 -3.71 -8.11
C ASN A 377 -27.98 -4.99 -8.84
N LEU A 378 -26.70 -5.01 -9.22
CA LEU A 378 -26.08 -6.19 -9.82
C LEU A 378 -25.82 -7.25 -8.75
N LYS A 379 -26.13 -8.52 -9.05
CA LYS A 379 -25.75 -9.65 -8.20
C LYS A 379 -24.25 -9.90 -8.39
N THR A 380 -23.45 -9.55 -7.38
CA THR A 380 -21.98 -9.58 -7.41
C THR A 380 -21.36 -10.71 -6.62
#